data_AF-A0A5E4GIU1-F1
#
_entry.id   AF-A0A5E4GIU1-F1
#
_cell.length_a   1.000
_cell.length_b   1.000
_cell.length_c   1.000
_cell.angle_alpha   90.00
_cell.angle_beta   90.00
_cell.angle_gamma   90.00
#
_symmetry.space_group_name_H-M   'P 1'
#
loop_
_entity.id
_entity.type
_entity.pdbx_description
1 polymer ?
#
loop_
_entity_poly.entity_id
_entity_poly.type
_entity_poly.pdbx_seq_one_letter_code
_entity_poly.pdbx_strand_id
1 'polypeptide(L)' 'MGLDLLKGAVRDNLKAGVIEPAMSKVKIIQFATEAAITILRIDDMIRLVKDESQNED' A
#
# COMPACT_ATOMS: atom_id res chain seq x y z
N MET A 1 -17.27 5.26 -12.60
CA MET A 1 -17.86 3.91 -12.75
C MET A 1 -17.17 2.98 -11.76
N GLY A 2 -17.88 2.00 -11.21
CA GLY A 2 -17.32 0.98 -10.33
C GLY A 2 -17.63 -0.42 -10.83
N LEU A 3 -17.29 -1.43 -10.02
CA LEU A 3 -17.45 -2.84 -10.33
C LEU A 3 -18.52 -3.47 -9.43
N ASP A 4 -19.48 -4.16 -10.03
CA ASP A 4 -20.39 -5.06 -9.32
C ASP A 4 -19.70 -6.40 -9.08
N LEU A 5 -19.45 -6.77 -7.82
CA LEU A 5 -18.73 -8.00 -7.50
C LEU A 5 -19.59 -9.26 -7.61
N LEU A 6 -20.93 -9.15 -7.64
CA LEU A 6 -21.82 -10.30 -7.81
C LEU A 6 -22.01 -10.64 -9.28
N LYS A 7 -22.13 -9.61 -10.13
CA LYS A 7 -22.39 -9.77 -11.56
C LYS A 7 -21.14 -9.65 -12.43
N GLY A 8 -20.02 -9.19 -11.86
CA GLY A 8 -18.76 -8.96 -12.58
C GLY A 8 -18.84 -7.84 -13.63
N ALA A 9 -19.83 -6.95 -13.52
CA ALA A 9 -20.13 -5.94 -14.54
C ALA A 9 -19.85 -4.52 -14.03
N VAL A 10 -19.58 -3.60 -14.96
CA VAL A 10 -19.43 -2.18 -14.63
C VAL A 10 -20.77 -1.62 -14.17
N ARG A 11 -20.76 -0.83 -13.09
CA ARG A 11 -21.95 -0.18 -12.55
C ARG A 11 -21.69 1.26 -12.10
N ASP A 12 -22.79 1.98 -11.85
CA ASP A 12 -22.76 3.27 -11.18
C ASP A 12 -22.78 3.06 -9.65
N ASN A 13 -21.66 3.36 -9.00
CA ASN A 13 -21.51 3.19 -7.55
C ASN A 13 -22.38 4.17 -6.75
N LEU A 14 -22.65 5.37 -7.26
CA LEU A 14 -23.47 6.35 -6.55
C LEU A 14 -24.92 5.87 -6.47
N LYS A 15 -25.47 5.40 -7.60
CA LYS A 15 -26.83 4.82 -7.64
C LYS A 15 -26.93 3.54 -6.82
N ALA A 16 -25.85 2.76 -6.72
CA ALA A 16 -25.78 1.56 -5.89
C ALA A 16 -25.54 1.85 -4.39
N GLY A 17 -25.43 3.13 -3.98
CA GLY A 17 -25.19 3.53 -2.59
C GLY A 17 -23.79 3.25 -2.07
N VAL A 18 -22.83 2.96 -2.97
CA VAL A 18 -21.43 2.69 -2.61
C VAL A 18 -20.64 3.99 -2.73
N ILE A 19 -20.32 4.58 -1.57
CA ILE A 19 -19.67 5.89 -1.48
C ILE A 19 -18.41 5.76 -0.62
N GLU A 20 -17.42 6.58 -0.91
CA GLU A 20 -16.15 6.63 -0.21
C GLU A 20 -15.72 8.09 0.01
N PRO A 21 -15.10 8.43 1.14
CA PRO A 21 -14.72 9.81 1.43
C PRO A 21 -13.59 10.30 0.51
N ALA A 22 -13.78 11.47 -0.11
CA ALA A 22 -12.78 12.07 -1.00
C ALA A 22 -11.44 12.34 -0.28
N MET A 23 -11.50 12.82 0.97
CA MET A 23 -10.31 13.08 1.78
C MET A 23 -9.47 11.83 2.00
N SER A 24 -10.10 10.67 2.22
CA SER A 24 -9.39 9.41 2.44
C SER A 24 -8.64 9.00 1.18
N LYS A 25 -9.25 9.13 -0.01
CA LYS A 25 -8.58 8.82 -1.29
C LYS A 25 -7.34 9.66 -1.52
N VAL A 26 -7.44 10.97 -1.29
CA VAL A 26 -6.33 11.90 -1.49
C VAL A 26 -5.15 11.53 -0.59
N LYS A 27 -5.43 11.30 0.70
CA LYS A 27 -4.40 10.91 1.67
C LYS A 27 -3.74 9.57 1.33
N ILE A 28 -4.52 8.57 0.91
CA ILE A 28 -4.00 7.25 0.54
C ILE A 28 -3.03 7.37 -0.64
N ILE A 29 -3.38 8.12 -1.67
CA ILE A 29 -2.50 8.31 -2.85
C ILE A 29 -1.21 9.04 -2.44
N GLN A 30 -1.31 10.10 -1.63
CA GLN A 30 -0.15 10.85 -1.14
C GLN A 30 0.80 9.95 -0.34
N PHE A 31 0.28 9.20 0.64
CA PHE A 31 1.11 8.31 1.45
C PHE A 31 1.72 7.17 0.65
N ALA A 32 0.96 6.56 -0.26
CA ALA A 32 1.50 5.52 -1.15
C ALA A 32 2.61 6.07 -2.05
N THR A 33 2.47 7.30 -2.54
CA THR A 33 3.47 7.94 -3.40
C THR A 33 4.76 8.21 -2.63
N GLU A 34 4.68 8.82 -1.44
CA GLU A 34 5.87 9.09 -0.61
C GLU A 34 6.59 7.80 -0.19
N ALA A 35 5.81 6.78 0.21
CA ALA A 35 6.38 5.48 0.56
C ALA A 35 7.05 4.80 -0.66
N ALA A 36 6.41 4.81 -1.82
CA ALA A 36 6.97 4.22 -3.04
C ALA A 36 8.25 4.94 -3.48
N ILE A 37 8.27 6.28 -3.47
CA ILE A 37 9.47 7.06 -3.76
C ILE A 37 10.58 6.71 -2.77
N THR A 38 10.26 6.61 -1.48
CA THR A 38 11.25 6.27 -0.44
C THR A 38 11.85 4.90 -0.69
N ILE A 39 11.03 3.89 -1.01
CA ILE A 39 11.49 2.53 -1.32
C ILE A 39 12.36 2.52 -2.59
N LEU A 40 11.96 3.22 -3.65
CA LEU A 40 12.71 3.29 -4.91
C LEU A 40 14.06 4.01 -4.78
N ARG A 41 14.23 4.85 -3.77
CA ARG A 41 15.48 5.56 -3.51
C ARG A 41 16.49 4.75 -2.69
N ILE A 42 16.11 3.59 -2.17
CA ILE A 42 17.04 2.69 -1.49
C ILE A 42 17.98 2.10 -2.53
N ASP A 43 19.27 2.39 -2.41
CA ASP A 43 20.34 1.87 -3.25
C ASP A 43 20.96 0.60 -2.68
N ASP A 44 21.17 0.53 -1.36
CA ASP A 44 21.80 -0.61 -0.69
C ASP A 44 21.00 -1.18 0.50
N MET A 45 21.14 -2.49 0.72
CA MET A 45 20.55 -3.22 1.86
C MET A 45 21.60 -4.10 2.54
N ILE A 46 22.03 -3.72 3.75
CA ILE A 46 22.94 -4.51 4.56
C ILE A 46 22.14 -5.47 5.45
N ARG A 47 22.50 -6.76 5.42
CA ARG A 47 21.94 -7.79 6.30
C ARG A 47 23.02 -8.28 7.26
N LEU A 48 22.80 -8.09 8.56
CA LEU A 48 23.68 -8.63 9.58
C LEU A 48 23.20 -10.04 9.94
N VAL A 49 24.09 -11.02 9.83
CA VAL A 49 23.88 -12.35 10.40
C VAL A 49 24.51 -12.33 11.79
N LYS A 50 23.78 -12.76 12.82
CA LYS A 50 24.33 -12.84 14.17
C LYS A 50 25.42 -13.91 14.19
N ASP A 51 26.61 -13.53 14.59
CA ASP A 51 27.72 -14.46 14.79
C ASP A 51 27.47 -15.22 16.12
N GLU A 52 27.40 -16.55 16.06
CA GLU A 52 27.15 -17.40 17.23
C GLU A 52 28.37 -17.48 18.17
N SER A 53 29.52 -16.94 17.76
CA SER A 53 30.81 -17.03 18.47
C SER A 53 31.03 -16.01 19.60
N GLN A 54 30.10 -15.08 19.88
CA GLN A 54 30.26 -14.05 20.92
C GLN A 54 29.62 -14.36 22.29
N ASN A 55 29.25 -15.62 22.56
CA ASN A 55 28.68 -16.03 23.85
C ASN A 55 29.63 -16.92 24.69
N GLU A 56 30.92 -16.99 24.36
CA GLU A 56 31.93 -17.67 25.19
C GLU A 56 32.96 -16.65 25.68
N ASP A 57 32.57 -15.85 26.70
CA ASP A 57 33.45 -15.26 27.73
C ASP A 57 32.60 -14.79 28.93
#